data_AF-V2XDW8-F1
#
_entry.id   AF-V2XDW8-F1
#
_cell.length_a   1.000
_cell.length_b   1.000
_cell.length_c   1.000
_cell.angle_alpha   90.00
_cell.angle_beta   90.00
_cell.angle_gamma   90.00
#
_symmetry.space_group_name_H-M   'P 1'
#
loop_
_entity.id
_entity.type
_entity.pdbx_description
1 polymer ?
#
loop_
_entity_poly.entity_id
_entity_poly.type
_entity_poly.pdbx_seq_one_letter_code
_entity_poly.pdbx_strand_id
1 'polypeptide(L)'
;MLKLLGLVFVLVFQALSALGFQNPIKASDGSDPFMVYHEGYYYLTTTTWNNIQLTRATTIAGLKTATPKVIWTDSTSSRCCNMWAPEIHWQSKEGSWYIYYTAGTSGTFDNQRLHVLKGSSNTIWDSTWSYAGRITIPNRDVWAIDATILIFGETRYLVYSSWDGDNQCLWISQMNSGTTVGNSVKISTPTLSWERIGANVNEGPAALYHGGRTFIVYSASNCAGTGYSLGRLELTGSNPLSASSWTKYGSPIFTGANGNNEPGHNAFFQSASGNQIWNVYHASSTVPSTCDGKRYTMVQPVNWNSDGTPNLGSPRSKTENISEPV
;
A
#
# COMPACT_ATOMS: atom_id res chain seq x y z
N MET A 1 67.13 20.67 16.93
CA MET A 1 66.45 20.99 15.65
C MET A 1 65.41 19.90 15.40
N LEU A 2 64.15 20.24 15.65
CA LEU A 2 62.97 19.40 15.41
C LEU A 2 62.66 19.46 13.90
N LYS A 3 62.59 18.33 13.20
CA LYS A 3 61.99 18.27 11.86
C LYS A 3 60.61 17.63 11.96
N LEU A 4 59.64 18.39 11.51
CA LEU A 4 58.22 18.19 11.63
C LEU A 4 57.64 17.79 10.25
N LEU A 5 56.62 16.93 10.29
CA LEU A 5 55.53 16.78 9.31
C LEU A 5 55.86 16.17 7.92
N GLY A 6 54.96 15.40 7.28
CA GLY A 6 53.54 15.20 7.58
C GLY A 6 52.96 13.92 6.98
N LEU A 7 51.96 13.39 7.68
CA LEU A 7 51.15 12.25 7.25
C LEU A 7 50.03 12.78 6.36
N VAL A 8 50.03 12.41 5.08
CA VAL A 8 48.96 12.74 4.14
C VAL A 8 47.78 11.82 4.41
N PHE A 9 46.70 12.36 4.97
CA PHE A 9 45.42 11.67 5.06
C PHE A 9 44.73 11.76 3.70
N VAL A 10 44.74 10.66 2.94
CA VAL A 10 43.95 10.56 1.69
C VAL A 10 42.51 10.30 2.08
N LEU A 11 41.70 11.36 2.10
CA LEU A 11 40.23 11.26 2.12
C LEU A 11 39.76 10.71 0.78
N VAL A 12 39.49 9.42 0.72
CA VAL A 12 38.79 8.80 -0.41
C VAL A 12 37.32 9.19 -0.30
N PHE A 13 36.92 10.25 -1.02
CA PHE A 13 35.52 10.48 -1.33
C PHE A 13 35.07 9.37 -2.30
N GLN A 14 34.41 8.34 -1.77
CA GLN A 14 33.58 7.49 -2.63
C GLN A 14 32.40 8.35 -3.06
N ALA A 15 32.45 8.84 -4.30
CA ALA A 15 31.25 9.30 -4.97
C ALA A 15 30.34 8.07 -5.08
N LEU A 16 29.35 7.97 -4.19
CA LEU A 16 28.19 7.11 -4.45
C LEU A 16 27.55 7.67 -5.71
N SER A 17 27.87 7.06 -6.85
CA SER A 17 26.98 7.13 -8.01
C SER A 17 25.61 6.74 -7.47
N ALA A 18 24.68 7.70 -7.40
CA ALA A 18 23.30 7.39 -7.08
C ALA A 18 22.81 6.43 -8.16
N LEU A 19 22.83 5.13 -7.85
CA LEU A 19 22.28 4.13 -8.74
C LEU A 19 20.82 4.53 -8.95
N GLY A 20 20.40 4.59 -10.21
CA GLY A 20 19.00 4.79 -10.56
C GLY A 20 18.34 3.45 -10.88
N PHE A 21 17.02 3.44 -10.89
CA PHE A 21 16.22 2.31 -11.34
C PHE A 21 15.22 2.75 -12.41
N GLN A 22 14.69 1.76 -13.13
CA GLN A 22 13.61 1.94 -14.09
C GLN A 22 12.41 1.11 -13.67
N ASN A 23 11.22 1.66 -13.80
CA ASN A 23 9.98 0.92 -13.67
C ASN A 23 9.76 -0.04 -14.85
N PRO A 24 9.00 -1.13 -14.68
CA PRO A 24 8.40 -1.60 -13.43
C PRO A 24 9.40 -2.29 -12.50
N ILE A 25 9.08 -2.32 -11.21
CA ILE A 25 9.83 -3.05 -10.16
C ILE A 25 9.47 -4.54 -10.18
N LYS A 26 8.20 -4.87 -10.41
CA LYS A 26 7.73 -6.24 -10.57
C LYS A 26 6.86 -6.32 -11.83
N ALA A 27 7.31 -7.05 -12.84
CA ALA A 27 6.70 -7.05 -14.18
C ALA A 27 5.41 -7.88 -14.29
N SER A 28 5.23 -8.88 -13.43
CA SER A 28 4.05 -9.73 -13.36
C SER A 28 3.65 -9.96 -11.90
N ASP A 29 2.38 -10.25 -11.66
CA ASP A 29 1.80 -10.37 -10.32
C ASP A 29 2.17 -9.16 -9.44
N GLY A 30 2.22 -7.97 -10.06
CA GLY A 30 2.61 -6.71 -9.43
C GLY A 30 1.41 -5.89 -8.94
N SER A 31 0.23 -6.51 -8.89
CA SER A 31 -1.00 -5.93 -8.36
C SER A 31 -0.88 -5.64 -6.87
N ASP A 32 -1.59 -4.60 -6.44
CA ASP A 32 -1.78 -4.21 -5.03
C ASP A 32 -0.47 -4.20 -4.22
N PRO A 33 0.55 -3.47 -4.69
CA PRO A 33 1.86 -3.51 -4.07
C PRO A 33 1.88 -2.72 -2.76
N PHE A 34 2.40 -3.34 -1.71
CA PHE A 34 2.72 -2.68 -0.45
C PHE A 34 4.21 -2.75 -0.20
N MET A 35 4.79 -1.65 0.30
CA MET A 35 6.20 -1.57 0.60
C MET A 35 6.45 -0.95 1.97
N VAL A 36 7.44 -1.48 2.69
CA VAL A 36 7.94 -0.88 3.94
C VAL A 36 9.47 -0.97 3.97
N TYR A 37 10.13 0.07 4.46
CA TYR A 37 11.55 0.06 4.76
C TYR A 37 11.77 -0.30 6.23
N HIS A 38 12.59 -1.32 6.50
CA HIS A 38 12.92 -1.75 7.86
C HIS A 38 14.30 -2.40 7.89
N GLU A 39 15.11 -2.09 8.91
CA GLU A 39 16.42 -2.74 9.16
C GLU A 39 17.33 -2.84 7.92
N GLY A 40 17.39 -1.79 7.10
CA GLY A 40 18.27 -1.76 5.91
C GLY A 40 17.67 -2.32 4.63
N TYR A 41 16.43 -2.80 4.65
CA TYR A 41 15.78 -3.43 3.49
C TYR A 41 14.42 -2.79 3.18
N TYR A 42 14.13 -2.69 1.89
CA TYR A 42 12.77 -2.56 1.38
C TYR A 42 12.15 -3.95 1.32
N TYR A 43 10.94 -4.08 1.86
CA TYR A 43 10.12 -5.28 1.80
C TYR A 43 8.92 -5.00 0.90
N LEU A 44 8.72 -5.82 -0.13
CA LEU A 44 7.63 -5.72 -1.09
C LEU A 44 6.72 -6.95 -0.97
N THR A 45 5.42 -6.68 -0.89
CA THR A 45 4.34 -7.65 -1.02
C THR A 45 3.41 -7.20 -2.15
N THR A 46 2.73 -8.16 -2.79
CA THR A 46 1.85 -7.95 -3.94
C THR A 46 0.80 -9.05 -3.96
N THR A 47 -0.33 -8.85 -4.64
CA THR A 47 -1.30 -9.92 -4.90
C THR A 47 -0.72 -11.00 -5.82
N THR A 48 -0.65 -12.24 -5.31
CA THR A 48 -0.26 -13.45 -6.08
C THR A 48 -1.40 -14.47 -6.19
N TRP A 49 -2.60 -14.13 -5.69
CA TRP A 49 -3.84 -14.91 -5.76
C TRP A 49 -3.93 -16.16 -4.89
N ASN A 50 -2.83 -16.88 -4.66
CA ASN A 50 -2.84 -18.20 -4.02
C ASN A 50 -1.93 -18.33 -2.79
N ASN A 51 -1.09 -17.34 -2.51
CA ASN A 51 -0.19 -17.32 -1.38
C ASN A 51 0.15 -15.88 -0.98
N ILE A 52 0.94 -15.73 0.07
CA ILE A 52 1.58 -14.45 0.39
C ILE A 52 3.08 -14.63 0.26
N GLN A 53 3.69 -13.72 -0.51
CA GLN A 53 5.12 -13.69 -0.75
C GLN A 53 5.72 -12.39 -0.21
N LEU A 54 6.96 -12.51 0.25
CA LEU A 54 7.80 -11.42 0.69
C LEU A 54 9.05 -11.34 -0.18
N THR A 55 9.24 -10.23 -0.86
CA THR A 55 10.49 -9.92 -1.58
C THR A 55 11.22 -8.82 -0.83
N ARG A 56 12.55 -8.92 -0.68
CA ARG A 56 13.33 -7.83 -0.07
C ARG A 56 14.63 -7.53 -0.81
N ALA A 57 15.07 -6.28 -0.74
CA ALA A 57 16.39 -5.84 -1.20
C ALA A 57 16.81 -4.56 -0.46
N THR A 58 18.10 -4.23 -0.48
CA THR A 58 18.63 -3.00 0.13
C THR A 58 18.34 -1.75 -0.72
N THR A 59 17.94 -1.93 -1.98
CA THR A 59 17.59 -0.86 -2.93
C THR A 59 16.34 -1.24 -3.72
N ILE A 60 15.65 -0.26 -4.31
CA ILE A 60 14.48 -0.48 -5.16
C ILE A 60 14.87 -1.23 -6.44
N ALA A 61 16.03 -0.92 -7.03
CA ALA A 61 16.57 -1.65 -8.17
C ALA A 61 16.78 -3.14 -7.84
N GLY A 62 17.25 -3.44 -6.63
CA GLY A 62 17.50 -4.81 -6.19
C GLY A 62 16.23 -5.65 -6.07
N LEU A 63 15.07 -5.04 -5.84
CA LEU A 63 13.79 -5.76 -5.79
C LEU A 63 13.43 -6.42 -7.13
N LYS A 64 13.96 -5.90 -8.26
CA LYS A 64 13.67 -6.44 -9.61
C LYS A 64 14.19 -7.86 -9.82
N THR A 65 15.26 -8.21 -9.12
CA THR A 65 15.95 -9.51 -9.26
C THR A 65 15.95 -10.33 -7.97
N ALA A 66 15.42 -9.78 -6.89
CA ALA A 66 15.28 -10.50 -5.62
C ALA A 66 14.29 -11.65 -5.73
N THR A 67 14.67 -12.81 -5.21
CA THR A 67 13.80 -14.00 -5.17
C THR A 67 12.73 -13.84 -4.09
N PRO A 68 11.44 -13.91 -4.43
CA PRO A 68 10.36 -13.89 -3.43
C PRO A 68 10.41 -15.11 -2.51
N LYS A 69 10.13 -14.91 -1.22
CA LYS A 69 9.93 -15.98 -0.23
C LYS A 69 8.42 -16.16 -0.02
N VAL A 70 7.88 -17.35 -0.29
CA VAL A 70 6.51 -17.68 0.14
C VAL A 70 6.50 -17.78 1.66
N ILE A 71 5.69 -16.96 2.31
CA ILE A 71 5.59 -16.89 3.77
C ILE A 71 4.27 -17.44 4.31
N TRP A 72 3.25 -17.57 3.45
CA TRP A 72 1.96 -18.11 3.84
C TRP A 72 1.24 -18.75 2.65
N THR A 73 0.66 -19.92 2.90
CA THR A 73 -0.32 -20.59 2.06
C THR A 73 -1.43 -21.11 2.98
N ASP A 74 -2.63 -21.24 2.45
CA ASP A 74 -3.76 -21.74 3.23
C ASP A 74 -4.63 -22.65 2.37
N SER A 75 -5.04 -23.78 2.93
CA SER A 75 -5.93 -24.76 2.29
C SER A 75 -7.31 -24.81 2.94
N THR A 76 -7.56 -23.97 3.95
CA THR A 76 -8.87 -23.87 4.61
C THR A 76 -9.88 -23.29 3.63
N SER A 77 -10.90 -24.07 3.24
CA SER A 77 -11.83 -23.72 2.14
C SER A 77 -12.55 -22.38 2.27
N SER A 78 -12.67 -21.83 3.48
CA SER A 78 -13.29 -20.53 3.78
C SER A 78 -12.35 -19.32 3.69
N ARG A 79 -11.03 -19.53 3.55
CA ARG A 79 -10.01 -18.46 3.58
C ARG A 79 -8.72 -18.78 2.79
N CYS A 80 -8.76 -19.81 1.95
CA CYS A 80 -7.61 -20.26 1.14
C CYS A 80 -7.34 -19.39 -0.07
N CYS A 81 -8.39 -18.71 -0.53
CA CYS A 81 -8.56 -18.52 -1.94
C CYS A 81 -8.72 -17.04 -2.24
N ASN A 82 -8.23 -16.66 -3.43
CA ASN A 82 -8.25 -15.27 -3.89
C ASN A 82 -7.53 -14.35 -2.89
N MET A 83 -6.30 -14.73 -2.53
CA MET A 83 -5.46 -13.99 -1.59
C MET A 83 -5.00 -12.68 -2.23
N TRP A 84 -5.51 -11.55 -1.73
CA TRP A 84 -5.29 -10.22 -2.29
C TRP A 84 -4.70 -9.25 -1.27
N ALA A 85 -3.98 -8.26 -1.81
CA ALA A 85 -3.53 -7.04 -1.14
C ALA A 85 -2.90 -7.24 0.25
N PRO A 86 -1.86 -8.07 0.39
CA PRO A 86 -1.16 -8.22 1.67
C PRO A 86 -0.37 -6.95 2.03
N GLU A 87 -0.64 -6.37 3.21
CA GLU A 87 0.13 -5.25 3.78
C GLU A 87 0.84 -5.64 5.08
N ILE A 88 2.08 -5.19 5.28
CA ILE A 88 2.90 -5.49 6.48
C ILE A 88 2.96 -4.30 7.42
N HIS A 89 2.52 -4.47 8.66
CA HIS A 89 2.45 -3.39 9.65
C HIS A 89 3.02 -3.79 11.00
N TRP A 90 3.77 -2.88 11.62
CA TRP A 90 4.23 -3.05 13.01
C TRP A 90 3.10 -2.70 13.98
N GLN A 91 2.65 -3.66 14.79
CA GLN A 91 1.68 -3.44 15.86
C GLN A 91 2.41 -3.15 17.17
N SER A 92 2.66 -1.87 17.43
CA SER A 92 3.47 -1.40 18.56
C SER A 92 2.96 -1.83 19.94
N LYS A 93 1.65 -1.96 20.14
CA LYS A 93 1.06 -2.39 21.43
C LYS A 93 1.26 -3.89 21.71
N GLU A 94 1.54 -4.68 20.67
CA GLU A 94 1.75 -6.12 20.77
C GLU A 94 3.20 -6.53 20.49
N GLY A 95 4.03 -5.58 20.05
CA GLY A 95 5.44 -5.82 19.76
C GLY A 95 5.64 -6.89 18.69
N SER A 96 4.85 -6.86 17.61
CA SER A 96 5.04 -7.81 16.50
C SER A 96 4.65 -7.21 15.15
N TRP A 97 5.18 -7.78 14.08
CA TRP A 97 4.72 -7.52 12.72
C TRP A 97 3.45 -8.31 12.42
N TYR A 98 2.51 -7.68 11.73
CA TYR A 98 1.26 -8.26 11.29
C TYR A 98 1.13 -8.09 9.78
N ILE A 99 0.56 -9.09 9.11
CA ILE A 99 0.18 -8.98 7.70
C ILE A 99 -1.34 -8.99 7.61
N TYR A 100 -1.91 -7.94 7.03
CA TYR A 100 -3.33 -7.82 6.73
C TYR A 100 -3.53 -8.19 5.28
N TYR A 101 -4.46 -9.09 5.00
CA TYR A 101 -4.74 -9.54 3.64
C TYR A 101 -6.21 -9.89 3.47
N THR A 102 -6.64 -9.96 2.22
CA THR A 102 -7.98 -10.40 1.85
C THR A 102 -7.93 -11.86 1.41
N ALA A 103 -8.87 -12.67 1.87
CA ALA A 103 -9.11 -14.01 1.33
C ALA A 103 -10.55 -14.44 1.58
N GLY A 104 -10.98 -15.47 0.86
CA GLY A 104 -12.36 -15.93 0.93
C GLY A 104 -12.52 -17.39 0.52
N THR A 105 -13.77 -17.74 0.24
CA THR A 105 -14.16 -19.10 -0.12
C THR A 105 -13.70 -19.48 -1.52
N SER A 106 -13.27 -20.73 -1.69
CA SER A 106 -12.92 -21.29 -3.01
C SER A 106 -14.06 -21.15 -4.03
N GLY A 107 -13.72 -20.83 -5.28
CA GLY A 107 -14.66 -20.81 -6.41
C GLY A 107 -15.53 -19.54 -6.55
N THR A 108 -15.39 -18.53 -5.68
CA THR A 108 -16.15 -17.28 -5.77
C THR A 108 -15.37 -16.08 -5.20
N PHE A 109 -15.71 -14.87 -5.65
CA PHE A 109 -15.24 -13.59 -5.10
C PHE A 109 -16.24 -12.97 -4.09
N ASP A 110 -17.40 -13.58 -3.85
CA ASP A 110 -18.50 -13.00 -3.06
C ASP A 110 -18.31 -13.12 -1.54
N ASN A 111 -17.35 -13.93 -1.09
CA ASN A 111 -17.13 -14.27 0.32
C ASN A 111 -15.77 -13.77 0.85
N GLN A 112 -15.24 -12.69 0.28
CA GLN A 112 -13.99 -12.10 0.75
C GLN A 112 -14.13 -11.50 2.14
N ARG A 113 -13.11 -11.71 2.97
CA ARG A 113 -13.00 -11.19 4.32
C ARG A 113 -11.56 -10.76 4.61
N LEU A 114 -11.41 -9.98 5.66
CA LEU A 114 -10.12 -9.49 6.15
C LEU A 114 -9.49 -10.53 7.09
N HIS A 115 -8.27 -10.91 6.79
CA HIS A 115 -7.50 -11.91 7.51
C HIS A 115 -6.14 -11.35 7.94
N VAL A 116 -5.58 -11.96 8.98
CA VAL A 116 -4.38 -11.46 9.63
C VAL A 116 -3.40 -12.58 9.89
N LEU A 117 -2.13 -12.33 9.60
CA LEU A 117 -1.00 -13.13 10.07
C LEU A 117 -0.21 -12.36 11.13
N LYS A 118 0.39 -13.09 12.07
CA LYS A 118 1.31 -12.54 13.07
C LYS A 118 2.70 -13.15 12.88
N GLY A 119 3.71 -12.29 12.82
CA GLY A 119 5.12 -12.64 12.76
C GLY A 119 5.67 -13.02 14.15
N SER A 120 6.61 -13.94 14.17
CA SER A 120 7.25 -14.43 15.41
C SER A 120 8.46 -13.62 15.87
N SER A 121 8.91 -12.64 15.07
CA SER A 121 10.11 -11.84 15.33
C SER A 121 9.88 -10.35 15.09
N ASN A 122 10.76 -9.52 15.64
CA ASN A 122 10.82 -8.08 15.35
C ASN A 122 11.51 -7.78 14.00
N THR A 123 12.16 -8.78 13.41
CA THR A 123 12.71 -8.70 12.06
C THR A 123 11.75 -9.37 11.08
N ILE A 124 11.29 -8.62 10.07
CA ILE A 124 10.28 -9.09 9.09
C ILE A 124 10.75 -10.36 8.38
N TRP A 125 12.01 -10.40 7.94
CA TRP A 125 12.53 -11.53 7.14
C TRP A 125 12.69 -12.83 7.92
N ASP A 126 13.09 -12.71 9.19
CA ASP A 126 13.36 -13.84 10.07
C ASP A 126 12.08 -14.37 10.72
N SER A 127 10.99 -13.62 10.62
CA SER A 127 9.68 -14.04 11.11
C SER A 127 9.19 -15.29 10.36
N THR A 128 8.75 -16.27 11.16
CA THR A 128 7.74 -17.23 10.73
C THR A 128 6.36 -16.60 10.94
N TRP A 129 5.42 -16.91 10.05
CA TRP A 129 4.10 -16.30 10.03
C TRP A 129 3.03 -17.31 10.42
N SER A 130 2.19 -16.93 11.37
CA SER A 130 1.09 -17.75 11.86
C SER A 130 -0.24 -17.04 11.63
N TYR A 131 -1.30 -17.80 11.37
CA TYR A 131 -2.63 -17.20 11.22
C TYR A 131 -3.12 -16.64 12.56
N ALA A 132 -3.35 -15.34 12.61
CA ALA A 132 -3.79 -14.63 13.80
C ALA A 132 -5.31 -14.51 13.89
N GLY A 133 -6.03 -14.66 12.77
CA GLY A 133 -7.48 -14.68 12.75
C GLY A 133 -8.10 -13.87 11.61
N ARG A 134 -9.43 -13.89 11.57
CA ARG A 134 -10.25 -13.04 10.71
C ARG A 134 -10.69 -11.82 11.50
N ILE A 135 -10.60 -10.63 10.92
CA ILE A 135 -11.17 -9.43 11.54
C ILE A 135 -12.68 -9.45 11.35
N THR A 136 -13.42 -9.49 12.44
CA THR A 136 -14.89 -9.40 12.44
C THR A 136 -15.30 -7.97 12.82
N ILE A 137 -16.02 -7.29 11.94
CA ILE A 137 -16.51 -5.92 12.19
C ILE A 137 -17.87 -6.02 12.89
N PRO A 138 -18.02 -5.57 14.16
CA PRO A 138 -19.21 -5.89 14.97
C PRO A 138 -20.55 -5.47 14.36
N ASN A 139 -20.60 -4.32 13.69
CA ASN A 139 -21.80 -3.80 13.03
C ASN A 139 -21.82 -4.04 11.51
N ARG A 140 -20.86 -4.78 10.96
CA ARG A 140 -20.66 -4.90 9.51
C ARG A 140 -19.88 -6.16 9.12
N ASP A 141 -20.31 -7.33 9.59
CA ASP A 141 -19.67 -8.61 9.25
C ASP A 141 -20.06 -9.13 7.85
N VAL A 142 -19.70 -8.37 6.81
CA VAL A 142 -20.02 -8.63 5.41
C VAL A 142 -18.74 -8.64 4.56
N TRP A 143 -18.89 -8.70 3.23
CA TRP A 143 -17.78 -8.64 2.29
C TRP A 143 -16.89 -7.43 2.56
N ALA A 144 -15.59 -7.66 2.70
CA ALA A 144 -14.61 -6.64 3.02
C ALA A 144 -13.23 -7.02 2.46
N ILE A 145 -12.55 -6.04 1.87
CA ILE A 145 -11.22 -6.19 1.26
C ILE A 145 -10.31 -5.00 1.62
N ASP A 146 -9.04 -5.11 1.25
CA ASP A 146 -8.06 -4.02 1.19
C ASP A 146 -7.87 -3.29 2.53
N ALA A 147 -7.53 -4.05 3.57
CA ALA A 147 -7.24 -3.50 4.88
C ALA A 147 -5.90 -2.77 4.90
N THR A 148 -5.92 -1.49 5.29
CA THR A 148 -4.73 -0.73 5.70
C THR A 148 -4.87 -0.22 7.13
N ILE A 149 -3.74 0.14 7.74
CA ILE A 149 -3.68 0.70 9.10
C ILE A 149 -3.41 2.20 9.05
N LEU A 150 -4.38 2.98 9.52
CA LEU A 150 -4.22 4.41 9.77
C LEU A 150 -3.87 4.66 11.24
N ILE A 151 -2.95 5.59 11.48
CA ILE A 151 -2.48 6.00 12.79
C ILE A 151 -2.85 7.48 12.98
N PHE A 152 -3.57 7.78 14.05
CA PHE A 152 -3.90 9.15 14.43
C PHE A 152 -3.72 9.32 15.94
N GLY A 153 -2.75 10.16 16.32
CA GLY A 153 -2.21 10.17 17.68
C GLY A 153 -1.63 8.80 18.05
N GLU A 154 -2.00 8.28 19.22
CA GLU A 154 -1.60 6.94 19.69
C GLU A 154 -2.59 5.82 19.28
N THR A 155 -3.61 6.18 18.51
CA THR A 155 -4.70 5.27 18.13
C THR A 155 -4.50 4.75 16.72
N ARG A 156 -4.80 3.46 16.55
CA ARG A 156 -4.79 2.77 15.26
C ARG A 156 -6.21 2.53 14.80
N TYR A 157 -6.40 2.66 13.49
CA TYR A 157 -7.66 2.47 12.81
C TYR A 157 -7.45 1.53 11.64
N LEU A 158 -8.34 0.56 11.50
CA LEU A 158 -8.47 -0.25 10.31
C LEU A 158 -9.28 0.56 9.29
N VAL A 159 -8.72 0.83 8.12
CA VAL A 159 -9.44 1.38 6.97
C VAL A 159 -9.55 0.27 5.93
N TYR A 160 -10.74 0.07 5.37
CA TYR A 160 -11.00 -1.03 4.44
C TYR A 160 -12.13 -0.69 3.47
N SER A 161 -12.31 -1.52 2.46
CA SER A 161 -13.35 -1.39 1.44
C SER A 161 -14.46 -2.43 1.61
N SER A 162 -15.72 -2.03 1.44
CA SER A 162 -16.88 -2.93 1.62
C SER A 162 -18.16 -2.43 0.94
N TRP A 163 -18.98 -3.37 0.43
CA TRP A 163 -20.24 -3.12 -0.30
C TRP A 163 -21.40 -2.61 0.55
N ASP A 164 -21.95 -1.45 0.20
CA ASP A 164 -23.16 -0.85 0.78
C ASP A 164 -24.21 -0.65 -0.32
N GLY A 165 -25.08 -1.65 -0.48
CA GLY A 165 -25.90 -1.79 -1.69
C GLY A 165 -24.99 -1.91 -2.92
N ASP A 166 -25.27 -1.09 -3.94
CA ASP A 166 -24.52 -1.07 -5.21
C ASP A 166 -23.19 -0.29 -5.14
N ASN A 167 -22.79 0.21 -3.98
CA ASN A 167 -21.59 1.04 -3.82
C ASN A 167 -20.55 0.35 -2.94
N GLN A 168 -19.35 0.08 -3.48
CA GLN A 168 -18.22 -0.33 -2.66
C GLN A 168 -17.58 0.93 -2.05
N CYS A 169 -17.65 1.04 -0.72
CA CYS A 169 -17.35 2.24 0.04
C CYS A 169 -16.10 2.05 0.90
N LEU A 170 -15.49 3.15 1.37
CA LEU A 170 -14.46 3.10 2.40
C LEU A 170 -15.07 3.22 3.78
N TRP A 171 -14.57 2.39 4.68
CA TRP A 171 -15.01 2.24 6.05
C TRP A 171 -13.80 2.32 6.99
N ILE A 172 -14.03 2.84 8.20
CA ILE A 172 -12.99 2.97 9.23
C ILE A 172 -13.50 2.43 10.57
N SER A 173 -12.67 1.66 11.26
CA SER A 173 -12.92 1.17 12.62
C SER A 173 -11.70 1.41 13.49
N GLN A 174 -11.91 1.81 14.74
CA GLN A 174 -10.82 1.84 15.73
C GLN A 174 -10.39 0.40 16.08
N MET A 175 -9.07 0.17 16.14
CA MET A 175 -8.49 -1.11 16.51
C MET A 175 -8.31 -1.22 18.03
N ASN A 176 -8.70 -2.37 18.58
CA ASN A 176 -8.46 -2.73 19.99
C ASN A 176 -7.20 -3.60 20.13
N SER A 177 -6.90 -4.40 19.12
CA SER A 177 -5.66 -5.17 18.94
C SER A 177 -5.36 -5.31 17.44
N GLY A 178 -4.26 -5.96 17.08
CA GLY A 178 -3.91 -6.27 15.70
C GLY A 178 -4.93 -7.15 14.97
N THR A 179 -5.91 -7.75 15.66
CA THR A 179 -6.94 -8.63 15.08
C THR A 179 -8.37 -8.24 15.44
N THR A 180 -8.58 -7.28 16.35
CA THR A 180 -9.93 -6.91 16.82
C THR A 180 -10.19 -5.42 16.70
N VAL A 181 -11.43 -5.07 16.38
CA VAL A 181 -11.86 -3.70 16.13
C VAL A 181 -13.22 -3.39 16.77
N GLY A 182 -13.53 -2.10 16.92
CA GLY A 182 -14.88 -1.62 17.25
C GLY A 182 -15.78 -1.47 16.02
N ASN A 183 -16.94 -0.84 16.23
CA ASN A 183 -17.89 -0.51 15.17
C ASN A 183 -17.23 0.32 14.06
N SER A 184 -17.68 0.09 12.82
CA SER A 184 -17.21 0.80 11.66
C SER A 184 -18.13 1.93 11.23
N VAL A 185 -17.52 2.96 10.66
CA VAL A 185 -18.18 4.14 10.09
C VAL A 185 -17.78 4.29 8.63
N LYS A 186 -18.75 4.55 7.77
CA LYS A 186 -18.53 4.84 6.35
C LYS A 186 -17.95 6.25 6.22
N ILE A 187 -16.81 6.38 5.55
CA ILE A 187 -16.12 7.68 5.38
C ILE A 187 -16.05 8.14 3.92
N SER A 188 -16.33 7.24 2.97
CA SER A 188 -16.39 7.60 1.55
C SER A 188 -17.34 6.70 0.79
N THR A 189 -18.14 7.31 -0.09
CA THR A 189 -18.99 6.63 -1.08
C THR A 189 -18.61 7.14 -2.47
N PRO A 190 -18.50 6.25 -3.48
CA PRO A 190 -18.28 6.66 -4.87
C PRO A 190 -19.46 7.50 -5.33
N THR A 191 -19.25 8.80 -5.50
CA THR A 191 -20.28 9.80 -5.84
C THR A 191 -19.92 10.63 -7.07
N LEU A 192 -18.63 10.75 -7.35
CA LEU A 192 -18.10 11.50 -8.48
C LEU A 192 -18.13 10.63 -9.73
N SER A 193 -18.27 11.24 -10.90
CA SER A 193 -18.40 10.51 -12.17
C SER A 193 -17.19 9.62 -12.47
N TRP A 194 -15.98 10.09 -12.14
CA TRP A 194 -14.73 9.33 -12.31
C TRP A 194 -14.58 8.16 -11.33
N GLU A 195 -15.40 8.07 -10.28
CA GLU A 195 -15.43 6.95 -9.31
C GLU A 195 -16.36 5.81 -9.73
N ARG A 196 -17.08 5.97 -10.86
CA ARG A 196 -18.21 5.14 -11.26
C ARG A 196 -18.08 4.60 -12.69
N ILE A 197 -16.87 4.56 -13.24
CA ILE A 197 -16.62 4.02 -14.57
C ILE A 197 -16.56 2.49 -14.45
N GLY A 198 -17.50 1.80 -15.07
CA GLY A 198 -17.62 0.34 -15.03
C GLY A 198 -18.16 -0.24 -13.73
N ALA A 199 -17.89 0.38 -12.57
CA ALA A 199 -18.44 0.01 -11.26
C ALA A 199 -18.34 1.18 -10.27
N ASN A 200 -19.23 1.22 -9.26
CA ASN A 200 -19.20 2.22 -8.20
C ASN A 200 -18.25 1.77 -7.08
N VAL A 201 -16.97 2.14 -7.17
CA VAL A 201 -15.93 1.59 -6.29
C VAL A 201 -15.11 2.70 -5.63
N ASN A 202 -14.90 2.58 -4.33
CA ASN A 202 -13.76 3.13 -3.60
C ASN A 202 -13.08 1.97 -2.85
N GLU A 203 -11.82 1.68 -3.17
CA GLU A 203 -11.05 0.54 -2.63
C GLU A 203 -9.56 0.87 -2.48
N GLY A 204 -8.73 -0.09 -2.07
CA GLY A 204 -7.28 0.10 -1.89
C GLY A 204 -6.90 1.37 -1.11
N PRO A 205 -7.43 1.60 0.11
CA PRO A 205 -7.09 2.77 0.90
C PRO A 205 -5.62 2.71 1.33
N ALA A 206 -4.93 3.85 1.29
CA ALA A 206 -3.54 4.01 1.73
C ALA A 206 -3.41 5.28 2.58
N ALA A 207 -2.96 5.12 3.82
CA ALA A 207 -2.76 6.24 4.73
C ALA A 207 -1.48 7.02 4.38
N LEU A 208 -1.56 8.35 4.39
CA LEU A 208 -0.46 9.26 4.10
C LEU A 208 -0.42 10.40 5.12
N TYR A 209 0.78 10.75 5.58
CA TYR A 209 0.98 11.78 6.60
C TYR A 209 2.03 12.78 6.15
N HIS A 210 1.71 14.07 6.28
CA HIS A 210 2.66 15.15 5.97
C HIS A 210 2.23 16.46 6.61
N GLY A 211 3.18 17.22 7.16
CA GLY A 211 2.90 18.54 7.74
C GLY A 211 1.84 18.53 8.84
N GLY A 212 1.75 17.44 9.63
CA GLY A 212 0.72 17.26 10.66
C GLY A 212 -0.69 16.93 10.14
N ARG A 213 -0.84 16.71 8.83
CA ARG A 213 -2.11 16.35 8.19
C ARG A 213 -2.15 14.86 7.87
N THR A 214 -3.36 14.32 7.84
CA THR A 214 -3.64 12.92 7.55
C THR A 214 -4.52 12.80 6.32
N PHE A 215 -4.08 11.99 5.36
CA PHE A 215 -4.79 11.71 4.13
C PHE A 215 -5.03 10.21 3.99
N ILE A 216 -6.09 9.86 3.27
CA ILE A 216 -6.29 8.51 2.69
C ILE A 216 -6.32 8.69 1.19
N VAL A 217 -5.37 8.08 0.48
CA VAL A 217 -5.46 7.91 -0.98
C VAL A 217 -6.18 6.60 -1.24
N TYR A 218 -7.03 6.55 -2.25
CA TYR A 218 -7.83 5.35 -2.54
C TYR A 218 -8.03 5.20 -4.03
N SER A 219 -8.29 3.97 -4.49
CA SER A 219 -8.61 3.68 -5.89
C SER A 219 -10.11 3.75 -6.12
N ALA A 220 -10.51 4.14 -7.32
CA ALA A 220 -11.92 4.18 -7.70
C ALA A 220 -12.19 3.64 -9.10
N SER A 221 -13.47 3.43 -9.42
CA SER A 221 -13.94 2.74 -10.63
C SER A 221 -13.55 1.26 -10.69
N ASN A 222 -14.03 0.54 -11.71
CA ASN A 222 -13.72 -0.87 -11.89
C ASN A 222 -12.20 -1.07 -12.09
N CYS A 223 -11.62 -2.07 -11.43
CA CYS A 223 -10.19 -2.43 -11.55
C CYS A 223 -9.80 -2.88 -12.97
N ALA A 224 -10.78 -3.19 -13.83
CA ALA A 224 -10.61 -3.47 -15.24
C ALA A 224 -11.41 -2.46 -16.07
N GLY A 225 -10.77 -1.88 -17.08
CA GLY A 225 -11.44 -1.05 -18.05
C GLY A 225 -10.59 0.15 -18.45
N THR A 226 -11.16 1.34 -18.24
CA THR A 226 -10.52 2.62 -18.59
C THR A 226 -10.59 3.66 -17.48
N GLY A 227 -11.10 3.28 -16.31
CA GLY A 227 -11.52 4.21 -15.26
C GLY A 227 -10.64 4.21 -14.02
N TYR A 228 -9.80 3.20 -13.82
CA TYR A 228 -9.09 3.05 -12.54
C TYR A 228 -8.11 4.21 -12.31
N SER A 229 -8.26 4.87 -11.17
CA SER A 229 -7.50 6.06 -10.80
C SER A 229 -7.52 6.28 -9.29
N LEU A 230 -6.64 7.14 -8.79
CA LEU A 230 -6.56 7.44 -7.35
C LEU A 230 -7.32 8.73 -7.01
N GLY A 231 -8.16 8.67 -5.97
CA GLY A 231 -8.73 9.80 -5.25
C GLY A 231 -8.03 10.05 -3.92
N ARG A 232 -8.50 11.07 -3.19
CA ARG A 232 -8.03 11.33 -1.82
C ARG A 232 -9.12 11.87 -0.90
N LEU A 233 -9.01 11.47 0.36
CA LEU A 233 -9.68 12.07 1.51
C LEU A 233 -8.64 12.75 2.40
N GLU A 234 -9.06 13.79 3.11
CA GLU A 234 -8.28 14.42 4.17
C GLU A 234 -9.08 14.43 5.47
N LEU A 235 -8.43 14.07 6.57
CA LEU A 235 -8.99 14.24 7.90
C LEU A 235 -8.86 15.72 8.33
N THR A 236 -9.95 16.48 8.23
CA THR A 236 -10.02 17.90 8.59
C THR A 236 -10.71 18.14 9.93
N GLY A 237 -11.47 17.17 10.43
CA GLY A 237 -12.01 17.15 11.79
C GLY A 237 -11.10 16.43 12.79
N SER A 238 -11.51 16.40 14.06
CA SER A 238 -10.73 15.77 15.14
C SER A 238 -11.05 14.31 15.41
N ASN A 239 -12.14 13.77 14.85
CA ASN A 239 -12.58 12.40 15.11
C ASN A 239 -12.58 11.57 13.82
N PRO A 240 -11.59 10.67 13.62
CA PRO A 240 -11.55 9.76 12.48
C PRO A 240 -12.80 8.88 12.32
N LEU A 241 -13.54 8.59 13.40
CA LEU A 241 -14.78 7.82 13.39
C LEU A 241 -16.02 8.68 13.09
N SER A 242 -15.87 9.92 12.64
CA SER A 242 -16.97 10.73 12.13
C SER A 242 -16.82 10.95 10.63
N ALA A 243 -17.82 10.56 9.84
CA ALA A 243 -17.83 10.79 8.40
C ALA A 243 -17.61 12.28 8.04
N SER A 244 -18.17 13.19 8.84
CA SER A 244 -18.02 14.64 8.66
C SER A 244 -16.61 15.18 8.93
N SER A 245 -15.72 14.38 9.54
CA SER A 245 -14.32 14.76 9.72
C SER A 245 -13.48 14.54 8.46
N TRP A 246 -14.03 13.88 7.43
CA TRP A 246 -13.33 13.57 6.20
C TRP A 246 -13.80 14.47 5.05
N THR A 247 -12.86 15.18 4.45
CA THR A 247 -13.08 15.98 3.24
C THR A 247 -12.63 15.21 2.01
N LYS A 248 -13.56 14.91 1.10
CA LYS A 248 -13.26 14.29 -0.20
C LYS A 248 -12.89 15.36 -1.23
N TYR A 249 -11.82 15.13 -1.99
CA TYR A 249 -11.45 15.98 -3.10
C TYR A 249 -12.16 15.55 -4.39
N GLY A 250 -12.61 16.54 -5.19
CA GLY A 250 -13.49 16.30 -6.35
C GLY A 250 -12.82 15.72 -7.60
N SER A 251 -11.50 15.79 -7.69
CA SER A 251 -10.72 15.31 -8.86
C SER A 251 -9.78 14.18 -8.46
N PRO A 252 -9.49 13.23 -9.37
CA PRO A 252 -8.46 12.23 -9.12
C PRO A 252 -7.10 12.92 -8.92
N ILE A 253 -6.30 12.40 -7.98
CA ILE A 253 -4.92 12.83 -7.74
C ILE A 253 -3.92 12.12 -8.65
N PHE A 254 -4.30 10.97 -9.23
CA PHE A 254 -3.40 10.18 -10.08
C PHE A 254 -4.18 9.39 -11.13
N THR A 255 -3.80 9.56 -12.40
CA THR A 255 -4.44 8.93 -13.56
C THR A 255 -3.38 8.39 -14.52
N GLY A 256 -3.79 7.55 -15.49
CA GLY A 256 -2.87 6.97 -16.47
C GLY A 256 -2.10 8.01 -17.28
N ALA A 257 -0.81 7.72 -17.54
CA ALA A 257 0.08 8.54 -18.36
C ALA A 257 1.29 7.72 -18.85
N ASN A 258 1.98 8.22 -19.88
CA ASN A 258 3.25 7.65 -20.37
C ASN A 258 3.19 6.15 -20.72
N GLY A 259 2.04 5.70 -21.25
CA GLY A 259 1.81 4.28 -21.58
C GLY A 259 1.64 3.36 -20.36
N ASN A 260 1.41 3.94 -19.17
CA ASN A 260 1.00 3.24 -17.97
C ASN A 260 -0.44 3.63 -17.65
N ASN A 261 -1.34 2.67 -17.81
CA ASN A 261 -2.78 2.86 -17.71
C ASN A 261 -3.30 2.36 -16.39
N GLU A 262 -4.45 2.89 -15.98
CA GLU A 262 -5.21 2.42 -14.81
C GLU A 262 -4.36 2.29 -13.53
N PRO A 263 -3.59 3.33 -13.14
CA PRO A 263 -2.76 3.24 -11.96
C PRO A 263 -3.63 3.22 -10.70
N GLY A 264 -3.33 2.32 -9.78
CA GLY A 264 -4.08 2.24 -8.53
C GLY A 264 -3.53 1.26 -7.51
N HIS A 265 -4.38 0.97 -6.54
CA HIS A 265 -4.13 0.26 -5.29
C HIS A 265 -2.72 0.53 -4.77
N ASN A 266 -2.49 1.80 -4.42
CA ASN A 266 -1.17 2.26 -4.05
C ASN A 266 -0.91 2.04 -2.56
N ALA A 267 0.35 2.15 -2.17
CA ALA A 267 0.77 2.34 -0.79
C ALA A 267 1.87 3.42 -0.74
N PHE A 268 2.22 3.84 0.47
CA PHE A 268 3.31 4.79 0.70
C PHE A 268 4.39 4.17 1.58
N PHE A 269 5.63 4.45 1.25
CA PHE A 269 6.78 4.01 2.05
C PHE A 269 7.79 5.15 2.21
N GLN A 270 8.60 5.07 3.26
CA GLN A 270 9.67 6.02 3.52
C GLN A 270 10.98 5.53 2.88
N SER A 271 11.81 6.49 2.46
CA SER A 271 13.19 6.20 2.09
C SER A 271 14.02 5.75 3.30
N ALA A 272 15.23 5.26 3.03
CA ALA A 272 16.16 4.81 4.07
C ALA A 272 16.46 5.88 5.14
N SER A 273 16.60 7.15 4.74
CA SER A 273 16.79 8.27 5.67
C SER A 273 15.52 8.73 6.39
N GLY A 274 14.34 8.27 5.96
CA GLY A 274 13.05 8.72 6.48
C GLY A 274 12.59 10.09 5.97
N ASN A 275 13.37 10.78 5.12
CA ASN A 275 13.08 12.15 4.68
C ASN A 275 12.25 12.24 3.40
N GLN A 276 12.09 11.14 2.67
CA GLN A 276 11.30 11.10 1.44
C GLN A 276 10.14 10.12 1.61
N ILE A 277 8.99 10.50 1.09
CA ILE A 277 7.84 9.60 0.95
C ILE A 277 7.72 9.22 -0.52
N TRP A 278 7.51 7.93 -0.76
CA TRP A 278 7.44 7.34 -2.09
C TRP A 278 6.09 6.65 -2.28
N ASN A 279 5.56 6.77 -3.48
CA ASN A 279 4.36 6.08 -3.93
C ASN A 279 4.76 4.76 -4.59
N VAL A 280 4.24 3.64 -4.10
CA VAL A 280 4.28 2.35 -4.79
C VAL A 280 2.87 2.04 -5.27
N TYR A 281 2.71 1.67 -6.53
CA TYR A 281 1.39 1.48 -7.14
C TYR A 281 1.47 0.46 -8.26
N HIS A 282 0.35 -0.13 -8.67
CA HIS A 282 0.34 -0.94 -9.89
C HIS A 282 -0.12 -0.12 -11.10
N ALA A 283 0.24 -0.57 -12.29
CA ALA A 283 -0.31 -0.06 -13.55
C ALA A 283 -0.38 -1.17 -14.61
N SER A 284 -0.99 -0.86 -15.76
CA SER A 284 -1.12 -1.74 -16.91
C SER A 284 -0.48 -1.15 -18.17
N SER A 285 -0.07 -1.99 -19.11
CA SER A 285 0.41 -1.55 -20.44
C SER A 285 -0.69 -1.60 -21.51
N THR A 286 -1.86 -2.15 -21.18
CA THR A 286 -2.98 -2.32 -22.11
C THR A 286 -4.14 -1.40 -21.74
N VAL A 287 -5.01 -1.13 -22.72
CA VAL A 287 -6.30 -0.47 -22.54
C VAL A 287 -7.33 -1.22 -23.40
N PRO A 288 -8.45 -1.71 -22.85
CA PRO A 288 -8.76 -1.71 -21.42
C PRO A 288 -7.77 -2.57 -20.60
N SER A 289 -7.57 -2.26 -19.32
CA SER A 289 -6.75 -3.13 -18.45
C SER A 289 -7.59 -4.24 -17.83
N THR A 290 -6.89 -5.19 -17.20
CA THR A 290 -7.46 -6.38 -16.58
C THR A 290 -7.03 -6.47 -15.12
N CYS A 291 -7.94 -6.93 -14.25
CA CYS A 291 -7.60 -7.28 -12.86
C CYS A 291 -7.02 -8.71 -12.82
N ASP A 292 -5.87 -8.91 -13.46
CA ASP A 292 -5.17 -10.18 -13.54
C ASP A 292 -3.70 -10.05 -13.14
N GLY A 293 -2.91 -11.11 -13.32
CA GLY A 293 -1.47 -11.12 -13.04
C GLY A 293 -0.61 -10.27 -13.98
N LYS A 294 -1.20 -9.51 -14.93
CA LYS A 294 -0.43 -8.69 -15.89
C LYS A 294 -0.16 -7.27 -15.41
N ARG A 295 -0.86 -6.79 -14.38
CA ARG A 295 -0.54 -5.50 -13.74
C ARG A 295 0.85 -5.59 -13.11
N TYR A 296 1.62 -4.52 -13.23
CA TYR A 296 3.01 -4.44 -12.77
C TYR A 296 3.19 -3.36 -11.71
N THR A 297 4.12 -3.58 -10.79
CA THR A 297 4.45 -2.63 -9.72
C THR A 297 5.35 -1.52 -10.24
N MET A 298 5.02 -0.27 -9.92
CA MET A 298 5.79 0.92 -10.19
C MET A 298 6.06 1.69 -8.90
N VAL A 299 7.13 2.47 -8.88
CA VAL A 299 7.55 3.30 -7.75
C VAL A 299 7.95 4.70 -8.25
N GLN A 300 7.52 5.75 -7.55
CA GLN A 300 7.96 7.13 -7.81
C GLN A 300 7.85 8.01 -6.55
N PRO A 301 8.63 9.11 -6.43
CA PRO A 301 8.59 9.96 -5.25
C PRO A 301 7.26 10.73 -5.17
N VAL A 302 6.80 10.98 -3.94
CA VAL A 302 5.68 11.89 -3.66
C VAL A 302 6.21 13.32 -3.55
N ASN A 303 5.60 14.22 -4.30
CA ASN A 303 5.82 15.66 -4.16
C ASN A 303 4.69 16.29 -3.34
N TRP A 304 4.86 17.57 -3.00
CA TRP A 304 3.90 18.32 -2.20
C TRP A 304 3.57 19.63 -2.91
N ASN A 305 2.28 19.96 -2.95
CA ASN A 305 1.84 21.27 -3.41
C ASN A 305 2.19 22.35 -2.39
N SER A 306 2.16 23.62 -2.81
CA SER A 306 2.44 24.76 -1.91
C SER A 306 1.45 24.88 -0.74
N ASP A 307 0.24 24.34 -0.89
CA ASP A 307 -0.78 24.24 0.16
C ASP A 307 -0.59 23.04 1.10
N GLY A 308 0.48 22.26 0.92
CA GLY A 308 0.80 21.07 1.71
C GLY A 308 -0.01 19.82 1.36
N THR A 309 -0.87 19.85 0.32
CA THR A 309 -1.56 18.65 -0.16
C THR A 309 -0.63 17.76 -0.98
N PRO A 310 -0.85 16.42 -1.00
CA PRO A 310 0.00 15.51 -1.77
C PRO A 310 -0.11 15.76 -3.26
N ASN A 311 1.01 15.60 -3.96
CA ASN A 311 1.13 15.63 -5.41
C ASN A 311 1.88 14.39 -5.88
N LEU A 312 1.13 13.41 -6.40
CA LEU A 312 1.69 12.16 -6.91
C LEU A 312 2.30 12.33 -8.30
N GLY A 313 2.08 13.46 -8.97
CA GLY A 313 2.47 13.70 -10.36
C GLY A 313 1.66 12.85 -11.33
N SER A 314 2.32 12.29 -12.33
CA SER A 314 1.75 11.29 -13.25
C SER A 314 2.66 10.06 -13.29
N PRO A 315 2.15 8.88 -13.67
CA PRO A 315 2.98 7.68 -13.82
C PRO A 315 4.21 7.94 -14.68
N ARG A 316 5.40 7.68 -14.14
CA ARG A 316 6.68 7.91 -14.85
C ARG A 316 6.88 6.97 -16.04
N SER A 317 7.68 7.39 -17.03
CA SER A 317 8.00 6.51 -18.17
C SER A 317 8.77 5.27 -17.69
N LYS A 318 8.52 4.11 -18.32
CA LYS A 318 9.28 2.87 -18.04
C LYS A 318 10.75 2.96 -18.48
N THR A 319 11.11 3.95 -19.29
CA THR A 319 12.50 4.22 -19.70
C THR A 319 13.19 5.29 -18.87
N GLU A 320 12.47 5.92 -17.93
CA GLU A 320 13.02 6.96 -17.08
C GLU A 320 13.89 6.37 -15.98
N ASN A 321 15.11 6.88 -15.83
CA ASN A 321 15.97 6.55 -14.70
C ASN A 321 15.57 7.41 -13.50
N ILE A 322 15.11 6.76 -12.44
CA ILE A 322 14.71 7.38 -11.18
C ILE A 322 15.79 7.10 -10.14
N SER A 323 16.28 8.12 -9.43
CA SER A 323 17.25 7.92 -8.35
C SER A 323 16.67 7.04 -7.24
N GLU A 324 17.51 6.21 -6.62
CA GLU A 324 17.10 5.44 -5.44
C GLU A 324 16.60 6.37 -4.30
N PRO A 325 15.63 5.92 -3.50
CA PRO A 325 15.22 6.64 -2.29
C PRO A 325 16.41 6.74 -1.34
N VAL A 326 16.73 7.97 -0.94
CA VAL A 326 17.81 8.27 0.02
C VAL A 326 17.26 8.61 1.38
#